data_AF-A0A3D0ENQ7-F1
#
_entry.id   AF-A0A3D0ENQ7-F1
#
_cell.length_a   1.000
_cell.length_b   1.000
_cell.length_c   1.000
_cell.angle_alpha   90.00
_cell.angle_beta   90.00
_cell.angle_gamma   90.00
#
_symmetry.space_group_name_H-M   'P 1'
#
loop_
_entity.id
_entity.type
_entity.pdbx_description
1 polymer ?
#
loop_
_entity_poly.entity_id
_entity_poly.type
_entity_poly.pdbx_seq_one_letter_code
_entity_poly.pdbx_strand_id
1 'polypeptide(L)'
;MGSRAALLKQLKAYHQRSRERFDRWQASGYRHELKPIHEPMPDELRNIPCAAKTRAGTPCKRTDISANGRCKFHGGHSTGARTAEGKARQLEGYRRWQRQKITAEKIALKAEY
;
A
#
# COMPACT_ATOMS: atom_id res chain seq x y z
N MET A 1 -8.19 -8.51 -18.92
CA MET A 1 -7.61 -8.37 -17.58
C MET A 1 -8.03 -7.02 -17.00
N GLY A 2 -8.52 -6.96 -15.76
CA GLY A 2 -8.93 -5.72 -15.12
C GLY A 2 -7.74 -4.77 -14.87
N SER A 3 -8.01 -3.47 -14.75
CA SER A 3 -6.96 -2.50 -14.42
C SER A 3 -6.28 -2.85 -13.09
N ARG A 4 -5.01 -2.47 -12.91
CA ARG A 4 -4.30 -2.67 -11.63
C ARG A 4 -5.10 -2.11 -10.45
N ALA A 5 -5.78 -0.98 -10.63
CA ALA A 5 -6.63 -0.38 -9.61
C ALA A 5 -7.81 -1.29 -9.22
N ALA A 6 -8.47 -1.92 -10.21
CA ALA A 6 -9.55 -2.87 -9.96
C ALA A 6 -9.04 -4.11 -9.20
N LEU A 7 -7.91 -4.67 -9.62
CA LEU A 7 -7.28 -5.80 -8.95
C LEU A 7 -6.88 -5.48 -7.50
N LEU A 8 -6.35 -4.28 -7.23
CA LEU A 8 -6.05 -3.86 -5.86
C LEU A 8 -7.30 -3.68 -4.99
N LYS A 9 -8.42 -3.24 -5.58
CA LYS A 9 -9.71 -3.16 -4.86
C LYS A 9 -10.17 -4.57 -4.45
N GLN A 10 -10.07 -5.54 -5.36
CA GLN A 10 -10.39 -6.95 -5.09
C GLN A 10 -9.45 -7.56 -4.04
N LEU A 11 -8.14 -7.32 -4.14
CA LEU A 11 -7.14 -7.75 -3.15
C LEU A 11 -7.45 -7.20 -1.75
N LYS A 12 -7.77 -5.91 -1.66
CA LYS A 12 -8.16 -5.29 -0.39
C LYS A 12 -9.40 -5.95 0.20
N ALA A 13 -10.41 -6.22 -0.63
CA ALA A 13 -11.64 -6.89 -0.20
C ALA A 13 -11.37 -8.34 0.26
N TYR A 14 -10.51 -9.09 -0.43
CA TYR A 14 -10.08 -10.44 -0.01
C TYR A 14 -9.44 -10.42 1.38
N HIS A 15 -8.46 -9.54 1.60
CA HIS A 15 -7.82 -9.40 2.91
C HIS A 15 -8.77 -8.88 4.00
N GLN A 16 -9.78 -8.09 3.64
CA GLN A 16 -10.81 -7.65 4.59
C GLN A 16 -11.69 -8.83 5.02
N ARG A 17 -12.23 -9.63 4.09
CA ARG A 17 -13.01 -10.83 4.43
C ARG A 17 -12.21 -11.83 5.26
N SER A 18 -10.93 -12.01 4.94
CA SER A 18 -10.05 -12.89 5.72
C SER A 18 -9.87 -12.38 7.16
N ARG A 19 -9.76 -11.06 7.34
CA ARG A 19 -9.69 -10.44 8.68
C ARG A 19 -11.02 -10.59 9.41
N GLU A 20 -12.15 -10.28 8.79
CA GLU A 20 -13.49 -10.43 9.39
C GLU A 20 -13.79 -11.89 9.80
N ARG A 21 -13.31 -12.89 9.04
CA ARG A 21 -13.38 -14.30 9.45
C ARG A 21 -12.54 -14.59 10.69
N PHE A 22 -11.31 -14.07 10.73
CA PHE A 22 -10.42 -14.23 11.87
C PHE A 22 -10.96 -13.52 13.11
N ASP A 23 -11.43 -12.28 12.97
CA ASP A 23 -11.99 -11.47 14.05
C ASP A 23 -13.23 -12.15 14.66
N ARG A 24 -14.09 -12.77 13.84
CA ARG A 24 -15.22 -13.59 14.35
C ARG A 24 -14.75 -14.79 15.17
N TRP A 25 -13.72 -15.49 14.72
CA TRP A 25 -13.15 -16.62 15.47
C TRP A 25 -12.49 -16.15 16.77
N GLN A 26 -11.76 -15.04 16.74
CA GLN A 26 -11.20 -14.40 17.93
C GLN A 26 -12.30 -14.00 18.92
N ALA A 27 -13.37 -13.34 18.45
CA ALA A 27 -14.50 -12.95 19.28
C ALA A 27 -15.25 -14.14 19.90
N SER A 28 -15.17 -15.32 19.28
CA SER A 28 -15.73 -16.55 19.86
C SER A 28 -14.91 -17.13 21.02
N GLY A 29 -13.74 -16.54 21.34
CA GLY A 29 -12.77 -17.15 22.25
C GLY A 29 -11.99 -18.29 21.61
N TYR A 30 -11.79 -18.22 20.28
CA TYR A 30 -11.12 -19.26 19.49
C TYR A 30 -11.77 -20.64 19.53
N ARG A 31 -13.10 -20.70 19.67
CA ARG A 31 -13.87 -21.95 19.60
C ARG A 31 -13.51 -22.74 18.34
N HIS A 32 -13.10 -23.99 18.51
CA HIS A 32 -12.57 -24.80 17.42
C HIS A 32 -13.63 -25.07 16.35
N GLU A 33 -14.88 -25.27 16.76
CA GLU A 33 -16.04 -25.45 15.89
C GLU A 33 -16.37 -24.23 15.02
N LEU A 34 -15.89 -23.05 15.41
CA LEU A 34 -16.03 -21.79 14.66
C LEU A 34 -14.74 -21.40 13.92
N LYS A 35 -13.73 -22.28 13.91
CA LYS A 35 -12.46 -22.03 13.21
C LYS A 35 -12.74 -21.79 11.72
N PRO A 36 -12.26 -20.68 11.14
CA PRO A 36 -12.57 -20.34 9.76
C PRO A 36 -11.79 -21.25 8.79
N ILE A 37 -12.46 -21.66 7.72
CA ILE A 37 -11.83 -22.36 6.61
C ILE A 37 -10.95 -21.36 5.83
N HIS A 38 -9.75 -21.78 5.44
CA HIS A 38 -8.85 -20.97 4.62
C HIS A 38 -9.40 -20.88 3.19
N GLU A 39 -9.92 -19.71 2.83
CA GLU A 39 -10.30 -19.38 1.46
C GLU A 39 -9.04 -19.07 0.64
N PRO A 40 -8.75 -19.80 -0.45
CA PRO A 40 -7.60 -19.51 -1.28
C PRO A 40 -7.74 -18.15 -1.96
N MET A 41 -6.62 -17.46 -2.15
CA MET A 41 -6.59 -16.23 -2.92
C MET A 41 -6.89 -16.53 -4.41
N PRO A 42 -7.79 -15.78 -5.06
CA PRO A 42 -8.02 -15.87 -6.50
C PRO A 42 -6.75 -15.66 -7.32
N ASP A 43 -6.60 -16.39 -8.42
CA ASP A 43 -5.36 -16.42 -9.21
C ASP A 43 -5.02 -15.07 -9.85
N GLU A 44 -6.03 -14.32 -10.27
CA GLU A 44 -5.92 -12.96 -10.79
C GLU A 44 -5.26 -11.97 -9.79
N LEU A 45 -5.29 -12.28 -8.49
CA LEU A 45 -4.72 -11.43 -7.43
C LEU A 45 -3.27 -11.81 -7.07
N ARG A 46 -2.79 -12.99 -7.48
CA ARG A 46 -1.46 -13.52 -7.10
C ARG A 46 -0.29 -12.73 -7.70
N ASN A 47 -0.47 -12.18 -8.90
CA ASN A 47 0.61 -11.62 -9.72
C ASN A 47 0.53 -10.10 -9.93
N ILE A 48 -0.17 -9.38 -9.05
CA ILE A 48 -0.26 -7.93 -9.15
C ILE A 48 1.11 -7.31 -8.79
N PRO A 49 1.72 -6.49 -9.66
CA PRO A 49 3.02 -5.88 -9.35
C PRO A 49 2.89 -4.70 -8.37
N CYS A 50 3.92 -4.51 -7.55
CA CYS A 50 4.05 -3.37 -6.65
C CYS A 50 4.03 -2.03 -7.40
N ALA A 51 4.70 -1.94 -8.55
CA ALA A 51 4.72 -0.77 -9.43
C ALA A 51 5.12 0.57 -8.77
N ALA A 52 5.79 0.55 -7.62
CA ALA A 52 6.39 1.75 -7.03
C ALA A 52 7.64 2.15 -7.83
N LYS A 53 7.93 3.45 -7.93
CA LYS A 53 9.15 3.93 -8.59
C LYS A 53 10.37 3.48 -7.78
N THR A 54 11.28 2.74 -8.41
CA THR A 54 12.54 2.33 -7.79
C THR A 54 13.57 3.45 -7.84
N ARG A 55 14.71 3.27 -7.16
CA ARG A 55 15.85 4.20 -7.24
C ARG A 55 16.39 4.35 -8.67
N ALA A 56 16.29 3.30 -9.49
CA ALA A 56 16.65 3.31 -10.91
C ALA A 56 15.60 4.00 -11.81
N GLY A 57 14.53 4.54 -11.24
CA GLY A 57 13.48 5.23 -11.99
C GLY A 57 12.43 4.32 -12.63
N THR A 58 12.64 3.01 -12.67
CA THR A 58 11.72 2.02 -13.24
C THR A 58 10.69 1.52 -12.24
N PRO A 59 9.52 0.99 -12.67
CA PRO A 59 8.52 0.40 -11.77
C PRO A 59 8.99 -0.89 -11.08
N CYS A 60 8.66 -1.03 -9.80
CA CYS A 60 8.95 -2.24 -9.03
C CYS A 60 8.16 -3.45 -9.53
N LYS A 61 8.86 -4.55 -9.83
CA LYS A 61 8.31 -5.79 -10.41
C LYS A 61 7.89 -6.85 -9.37
N ARG A 62 8.13 -6.63 -8.08
CA ARG A 62 7.76 -7.57 -7.01
C ARG A 62 6.23 -7.78 -6.96
N THR A 63 5.80 -9.02 -6.78
CA THR A 63 4.39 -9.42 -6.67
C THR A 63 3.97 -9.82 -5.26
N ASP A 64 4.93 -9.96 -4.33
CA ASP A 64 4.67 -10.12 -2.90
C ASP A 64 4.21 -8.78 -2.28
N ILE A 65 2.97 -8.40 -2.60
CA ILE A 65 2.36 -7.15 -2.16
C ILE A 65 1.40 -7.37 -1.01
N SER A 66 1.30 -6.38 -0.14
CA SER A 66 0.29 -6.33 0.91
C SER A 66 -1.03 -5.76 0.38
N ALA A 67 -2.08 -5.75 1.21
CA ALA A 67 -3.41 -5.23 0.86
C ALA A 67 -3.42 -3.75 0.37
N ASN A 68 -2.37 -2.98 0.66
CA ASN A 68 -2.19 -1.59 0.19
C ASN A 68 -1.57 -1.52 -1.22
N GLY A 69 -1.27 -2.66 -1.83
CA GLY A 69 -0.73 -2.76 -3.18
C GLY A 69 0.78 -2.55 -3.30
N ARG A 70 1.52 -2.54 -2.18
CA ARG A 70 2.98 -2.34 -2.14
C ARG A 70 3.68 -3.52 -1.49
N CYS A 71 4.93 -3.77 -1.90
CA CYS A 71 5.78 -4.79 -1.29
C CYS A 71 6.47 -4.26 -0.02
N LYS A 72 7.11 -5.14 0.76
CA LYS A 72 7.79 -4.77 2.02
C LYS A 72 8.79 -3.62 1.89
N PHE A 73 9.46 -3.49 0.74
CA PHE A 73 10.45 -2.44 0.48
C PHE A 73 9.85 -1.08 0.09
N HIS A 74 8.58 -1.06 -0.29
CA HIS A 74 7.87 0.16 -0.70
C HIS A 74 6.67 0.45 0.22
N GLY A 75 6.78 0.04 1.49
CA GLY A 75 5.77 0.35 2.52
C GLY A 75 4.59 -0.63 2.59
N GLY A 76 4.70 -1.82 2.00
CA GLY A 76 3.67 -2.87 2.10
C GLY A 76 3.26 -3.18 3.54
N HIS A 77 4.24 -3.29 4.43
CA HIS A 77 4.04 -3.54 5.86
C HIS A 77 3.87 -2.26 6.69
N SER A 78 3.98 -1.08 6.07
CA SER A 78 3.78 0.16 6.80
C SER A 78 2.31 0.33 7.16
N THR A 79 2.05 0.66 8.42
CA THR A 79 0.70 0.99 8.90
C THR A 79 0.37 2.48 8.73
N GLY A 80 1.30 3.26 8.16
CA GLY A 80 1.26 4.71 8.17
C GLY A 80 1.38 5.31 9.58
N ALA A 81 1.33 6.64 9.65
CA ALA A 81 1.25 7.34 10.93
C ALA A 81 -0.13 7.15 11.56
N ARG A 82 -0.17 6.65 12.79
CA ARG A 82 -1.41 6.41 13.54
C ARG A 82 -1.83 7.60 14.41
N THR A 83 -0.87 8.39 14.89
CA THR A 83 -1.11 9.56 15.75
C THR A 83 -1.29 10.83 14.93
N ALA A 84 -2.00 11.82 15.50
CA ALA A 84 -2.16 13.14 14.89
C ALA A 84 -0.81 13.82 14.64
N GLU A 85 0.08 13.78 15.62
CA GLU A 85 1.45 14.31 15.51
C GLU A 85 2.24 13.65 14.38
N GLY A 86 2.19 12.31 14.28
CA GLY A 86 2.88 11.58 13.22
C GLY A 86 2.36 11.93 11.83
N LYS A 87 1.04 12.12 11.69
CA LYS A 87 0.43 12.57 10.44
C LYS A 87 0.87 14.00 10.09
N ALA A 88 0.91 14.90 11.08
CA ALA A 88 1.37 16.28 10.89
C ALA A 88 2.83 16.31 10.42
N ARG A 89 3.71 15.50 11.03
CA ARG A 89 5.12 15.39 10.65
C ARG A 89 5.29 14.89 9.20
N GLN A 90 4.53 13.87 8.80
CA GLN A 90 4.56 13.38 7.41
C GLN A 90 4.11 14.46 6.41
N LEU A 91 3.03 15.18 6.73
CA LEU A 91 2.51 16.26 5.89
C LEU A 91 3.51 17.41 5.78
N GLU A 92 4.16 17.80 6.88
CA GLU A 92 5.20 18.84 6.87
C GLU A 92 6.38 18.45 5.97
N GLY A 93 6.86 17.21 6.08
CA GLY A 93 7.91 16.66 5.21
C GLY A 93 7.53 16.70 3.73
N TYR A 94 6.29 16.31 3.40
CA TYR A 94 5.78 16.41 2.04
C TYR A 94 5.75 17.85 1.51
N ARG A 95 5.23 18.79 2.33
CA ARG A 95 5.21 20.23 1.98
C ARG A 95 6.62 20.79 1.77
N ARG A 96 7.60 20.35 2.58
CA ARG A 96 9.02 20.73 2.42
C ARG A 96 9.57 20.27 1.06
N TRP A 97 9.31 19.02 0.69
CA TRP A 97 9.70 18.48 -0.61
C TRP A 97 9.07 19.24 -1.79
N GLN A 98 7.78 19.58 -1.69
CA GLN A 98 7.08 20.37 -2.73
C GLN A 98 7.74 21.75 -2.92
N ARG A 99 8.05 22.45 -1.83
CA ARG A 99 8.75 23.75 -1.90
C ARG A 99 10.10 23.63 -2.59
N GLN A 100 10.89 22.60 -2.28
CA GLN A 100 12.19 22.36 -2.92
C GLN A 100 12.03 22.11 -4.43
N LYS A 101 11.00 21.37 -4.85
CA LYS A 101 10.69 21.14 -6.27
C LYS A 101 10.39 22.43 -7.02
N ILE A 102 9.47 23.24 -6.50
CA ILE A 102 9.10 24.53 -7.11
C ILE A 102 10.33 25.45 -7.20
N THR A 103 11.16 25.51 -6.15
CA THR A 103 12.39 26.31 -6.18
C THR A 103 13.36 25.81 -7.26
N ALA A 104 13.56 24.49 -7.39
CA ALA A 104 14.42 23.93 -8.41
C ALA A 104 13.92 24.23 -9.83
N GLU A 105 12.60 24.13 -10.06
CA GLU A 105 11.97 24.50 -11.33
C GLU A 105 12.17 25.99 -11.67
N LYS A 106 11.98 26.88 -10.69
CA LYS A 106 12.23 28.32 -10.86
C LYS A 106 13.69 28.64 -11.16
N ILE A 107 14.63 27.92 -10.55
CA ILE A 107 16.06 28.08 -10.83
C ILE A 107 16.37 27.63 -12.26
N ALA A 108 15.84 26.48 -12.70
CA ALA A 108 16.00 26.00 -14.07
C ALA A 108 15.48 27.01 -15.11
N LEU A 109 14.26 27.53 -14.90
CA LEU A 109 13.66 28.57 -15.76
C LEU A 109 14.50 29.85 -15.83
N LYS A 110 15.14 30.26 -14.73
CA LYS A 110 16.03 31.43 -14.71
C LYS A 110 17.40 31.18 -15.34
N ALA A 111 17.86 29.94 -15.40
CA ALA A 111 19.12 29.57 -16.04
C ALA A 111 19.00 29.44 -17.56
N GLU A 112 17.77 29.31 -18.06
CA GLU A 112 17.44 29.26 -19.49
C GLU A 112 17.21 30.65 -20.12
N TYR A 113 17.21 31.73 -19.31
CA TYR A 113 17.13 33.13 -19.74
C TYR A 113 18.49 33.82 -19.59
#